data_AF-X1H235-F1
#
_entry.id   AF-X1H235-F1
#
_cell.length_a   1.000
_cell.length_b   1.000
_cell.length_c   1.000
_cell.angle_alpha   90.00
_cell.angle_beta   90.00
_cell.angle_gamma   90.00
#
_symmetry.space_group_name_H-M   'P 1'
#
loop_
_entity.id
_entity.type
_entity.pdbx_description
1 polymer ?
#
loop_
_entity_poly.entity_id
_entity_poly.type
_entity_poly.pdbx_seq_one_letter_code
_entity_poly.pdbx_strand_id
1 'polypeptide(L)'
;MTEETQKAVNKEKAVVKYRGEPITITFSDVQKYLCPMATPQEIVIFLKTAQSLNLNPWANECYLIKYSDREKAATVIAIDAYLKAGEANENCDGHEAGIILRDAGGKLELREGSFILDEESDKLVGGWAKVYRKDRSRPTYMAVNKAECLRYTKDGHLTKFWTKEKQPMMLRKTALKRAFAEAFPQLFADSLTT
;
A
#
# COMPACT_ATOMS: atom_id res chain seq x y z
N MET A 1 -2.67 -48.48 27.58
CA MET A 1 -3.75 -47.53 27.93
C MET A 1 -3.08 -46.33 28.57
N THR A 2 -2.95 -45.16 27.98
CA THR A 2 -3.45 -44.59 26.74
C THR A 2 -2.49 -43.46 26.40
N GLU A 3 -1.76 -43.58 25.30
CA GLU A 3 -1.05 -42.49 24.64
C GLU A 3 -2.10 -41.59 23.98
N GLU A 4 -2.72 -40.71 24.76
CA GLU A 4 -3.68 -39.73 24.21
C GLU A 4 -3.42 -38.35 24.81
N THR A 5 -2.25 -37.76 24.54
CA THR A 5 -2.12 -36.29 24.61
C THR A 5 -0.97 -35.73 23.77
N GLN A 6 -0.92 -36.10 22.48
CA GLN A 6 -0.22 -35.28 21.49
C GLN A 6 -1.21 -34.87 20.42
N LYS A 7 -1.95 -33.78 20.71
CA LYS A 7 -2.73 -33.04 19.73
C LYS A 7 -1.80 -32.71 18.56
N ALA A 8 -2.08 -33.32 17.41
CA ALA A 8 -1.48 -33.00 16.14
C ALA A 8 -1.63 -31.49 15.89
N VAL A 9 -0.51 -30.78 15.98
CA VAL A 9 -0.39 -29.46 15.38
C VAL A 9 -0.41 -29.71 13.88
N ASN A 10 -1.60 -29.60 13.27
CA ASN A 10 -1.74 -29.59 11.82
C ASN A 10 -0.87 -28.45 11.29
N LYS A 11 0.35 -28.78 10.82
CA LYS A 11 1.18 -27.86 10.05
C LYS A 11 0.52 -27.73 8.69
N GLU A 12 -0.47 -26.86 8.58
CA GLU A 12 -1.04 -26.46 7.29
C GLU A 12 0.11 -25.93 6.42
N LYS A 13 0.40 -26.66 5.35
CA LYS A 13 1.41 -26.33 4.34
C LYS A 13 0.67 -25.78 3.12
N ALA A 14 1.11 -24.66 2.60
CA ALA A 14 0.64 -24.11 1.34
C ALA A 14 1.78 -24.07 0.33
N VAL A 15 1.53 -24.44 -0.92
CA VAL A 15 2.49 -24.24 -2.01
C VAL A 15 2.21 -22.86 -2.62
N VAL A 16 3.17 -21.95 -2.56
CA VAL A 16 3.08 -20.62 -3.17
C VAL A 16 4.15 -20.45 -4.24
N LYS A 17 3.87 -19.64 -5.26
CA LYS A 17 4.89 -19.24 -6.24
C LYS A 17 5.70 -18.07 -5.69
N TYR A 18 6.99 -18.28 -5.49
CA TYR A 18 7.96 -17.23 -5.17
C TYR A 18 8.93 -17.08 -6.34
N ARG A 19 8.94 -15.91 -6.99
CA ARG A 19 9.81 -15.61 -8.15
C ARG A 19 9.72 -16.64 -9.30
N GLY A 20 8.55 -17.25 -9.48
CA GLY A 20 8.30 -18.25 -10.53
C GLY A 20 8.49 -19.70 -10.08
N GLU A 21 9.10 -19.94 -8.92
CA GLU A 21 9.31 -21.29 -8.39
C GLU A 21 8.27 -21.66 -7.33
N PRO A 22 7.74 -22.90 -7.35
CA PRO A 22 6.85 -23.38 -6.31
C PRO A 22 7.64 -23.65 -5.03
N ILE A 23 7.37 -22.89 -3.97
CA ILE A 23 7.91 -23.14 -2.63
C ILE A 23 6.80 -23.60 -1.70
N THR A 24 7.10 -24.55 -0.81
CA THR A 24 6.17 -24.94 0.26
C THR A 24 6.43 -24.05 1.47
N ILE A 25 5.43 -23.27 1.87
CA ILE A 25 5.47 -22.42 3.05
C ILE A 25 4.57 -22.99 4.14
N THR A 26 5.04 -22.90 5.38
CA THR A 26 4.23 -23.15 6.58
C THR A 26 3.68 -21.85 7.14
N PHE A 27 2.67 -21.94 8.02
CA PHE A 27 2.20 -20.77 8.76
C PHE A 27 3.30 -20.04 9.53
N SER A 28 4.26 -20.78 10.11
CA SER A 28 5.42 -20.19 10.79
C SER A 28 6.35 -19.44 9.83
N ASP A 29 6.49 -19.88 8.58
CA ASP A 29 7.28 -19.18 7.58
C ASP A 29 6.60 -17.85 7.19
N VAL A 30 5.27 -17.86 7.06
CA VAL A 30 4.48 -16.63 6.80
C VAL A 30 4.72 -15.59 7.90
N GLN A 31 4.61 -15.97 9.17
CA GLN A 31 4.89 -15.08 10.29
C GLN A 31 6.33 -14.56 10.24
N LYS A 32 7.29 -15.46 10.05
CA LYS A 32 8.71 -15.13 10.06
C LYS A 32 9.11 -14.16 8.93
N TYR A 33 8.57 -14.35 7.73
CA TYR A 33 9.00 -13.58 6.56
C TYR A 33 8.13 -12.36 6.26
N LEU A 34 6.82 -12.40 6.57
CA LEU A 34 5.93 -11.26 6.32
C LEU A 34 5.90 -10.27 7.48
N CYS A 35 5.65 -10.74 8.71
CA CYS A 35 5.57 -9.88 9.88
C CYS A 35 5.78 -10.67 11.18
N PRO A 36 7.02 -10.72 11.72
CA PRO A 36 7.33 -11.51 12.92
C PRO A 36 6.51 -11.14 14.16
N MET A 37 6.06 -9.89 14.26
CA MET A 37 5.31 -9.36 15.38
C MET A 37 3.78 -9.60 15.27
N ALA A 38 3.31 -10.02 14.10
CA ALA A 38 1.89 -10.28 13.89
C ALA A 38 1.46 -11.53 14.68
N THR A 39 0.27 -11.44 15.27
CA THR A 39 -0.39 -12.59 15.91
C THR A 39 -0.89 -13.56 14.84
N PRO A 40 -1.11 -14.84 15.18
CA PRO A 40 -1.69 -15.79 14.23
C PRO A 40 -3.02 -15.32 13.62
N GLN A 41 -3.87 -14.67 14.42
CA GLN A 41 -5.16 -14.13 13.97
C GLN A 41 -4.98 -13.01 12.95
N GLU A 42 -4.04 -12.08 13.20
CA GLU A 42 -3.73 -10.99 12.26
C GLU A 42 -3.20 -11.52 10.92
N ILE A 43 -2.37 -12.58 10.95
CA ILE A 43 -1.87 -13.23 9.73
C ILE A 43 -3.00 -13.89 8.95
N VAL A 44 -3.90 -14.62 9.61
CA VAL A 44 -5.05 -15.25 8.94
C VAL A 44 -5.93 -14.20 8.28
N ILE A 45 -6.25 -13.11 8.98
CA ILE A 45 -7.03 -11.99 8.41
C ILE A 45 -6.31 -11.42 7.19
N PHE A 46 -5.01 -11.12 7.31
CA PHE A 46 -4.21 -10.60 6.21
C PHE A 46 -4.20 -11.53 4.99
N LEU A 47 -3.97 -12.83 5.18
CA LEU A 47 -3.97 -13.81 4.08
C LEU A 47 -5.35 -13.94 3.44
N LYS A 48 -6.44 -13.88 4.22
CA LYS A 48 -7.80 -13.90 3.69
C LYS A 48 -8.13 -12.65 2.87
N THR A 49 -7.69 -11.48 3.32
CA THR A 49 -7.81 -10.23 2.56
C THR A 49 -6.97 -10.27 1.28
N ALA A 50 -5.75 -10.79 1.34
CA ALA A 50 -4.92 -10.97 0.15
C ALA A 50 -5.58 -11.94 -0.85
N GLN A 51 -6.17 -13.03 -0.36
CA GLN A 51 -6.90 -13.99 -1.18
C GLN A 51 -8.15 -13.37 -1.82
N SER A 52 -8.98 -12.64 -1.07
CA SER A 52 -10.21 -12.03 -1.62
C SER A 52 -9.92 -10.98 -2.69
N LEU A 53 -8.82 -10.23 -2.53
CA LEU A 53 -8.38 -9.22 -3.49
C LEU A 53 -7.46 -9.78 -4.58
N ASN A 54 -7.23 -11.09 -4.61
CA ASN A 54 -6.32 -11.77 -5.54
C ASN A 54 -4.91 -11.13 -5.57
N LEU A 55 -4.38 -10.79 -4.40
CA LEU A 55 -3.06 -10.20 -4.18
C LEU A 55 -2.06 -11.25 -3.68
N ASN A 56 -0.82 -11.12 -4.12
CA ASN A 56 0.29 -11.96 -3.68
C ASN A 56 1.23 -11.20 -2.72
N PRO A 57 1.22 -11.51 -1.41
CA PRO A 57 2.13 -10.92 -0.42
C PRO A 57 3.61 -11.11 -0.77
N TRP A 58 3.95 -12.18 -1.48
CA TRP A 58 5.32 -12.53 -1.85
C TRP A 58 5.82 -11.83 -3.11
N ALA A 59 4.90 -11.25 -3.88
CA ALA A 59 5.21 -10.46 -5.07
C ALA A 59 5.17 -8.95 -4.78
N ASN A 60 5.23 -8.54 -3.51
CA ASN A 60 5.18 -7.13 -3.09
C ASN A 60 3.85 -6.40 -3.42
N GLU A 61 2.75 -7.14 -3.63
CA GLU A 61 1.44 -6.55 -3.94
C GLU A 61 0.69 -6.07 -2.68
N CYS A 62 0.97 -6.68 -1.52
CA CYS A 62 0.45 -6.24 -0.22
C CYS A 62 1.42 -6.59 0.92
N TYR A 63 1.31 -5.84 2.01
CA TYR A 63 2.19 -5.94 3.17
C TYR A 63 1.39 -5.95 4.46
N LEU A 64 1.84 -6.74 5.44
CA LEU A 64 1.36 -6.70 6.81
C LEU A 64 2.37 -5.94 7.66
N ILE A 65 1.96 -4.81 8.23
CA ILE A 65 2.84 -3.94 9.01
C ILE A 65 2.31 -3.86 10.45
N LYS A 66 3.18 -4.11 11.42
CA LYS A 66 2.87 -3.93 12.84
C LYS A 66 4.04 -3.25 13.54
N TYR A 67 3.78 -2.11 14.18
CA TYR A 67 4.84 -1.28 14.77
C TYR A 67 5.13 -1.63 16.24
N SER A 68 4.17 -2.20 16.97
CA SER A 68 4.40 -2.72 18.32
C SER A 68 3.36 -3.77 18.71
N ASP A 69 3.65 -4.59 19.72
CA ASP A 69 2.71 -5.63 20.19
C ASP A 69 1.39 -5.07 20.74
N ARG A 70 1.37 -3.78 21.10
CA ARG A 70 0.18 -3.09 21.61
C ARG A 70 -0.71 -2.49 20.51
N GLU A 71 -0.21 -2.43 19.28
CA GLU A 71 -0.93 -1.86 18.14
C GLU A 71 -1.45 -2.99 17.24
N LYS A 72 -2.59 -2.77 16.58
CA LYS A 72 -3.11 -3.72 15.59
C LYS A 72 -2.23 -3.70 14.34
N ALA A 73 -2.03 -4.85 13.72
CA ALA A 73 -1.40 -4.92 12.42
C ALA A 73 -2.27 -4.21 11.35
N ALA A 74 -1.62 -3.48 10.46
CA ALA A 74 -2.22 -2.81 9.32
C ALA A 74 -1.89 -3.54 8.02
N THR A 75 -2.89 -3.71 7.16
CA THR A 75 -2.70 -4.23 5.80
C THR A 75 -2.48 -3.06 4.85
N VAL A 76 -1.36 -3.08 4.13
CA VAL A 76 -1.02 -2.05 3.14
C VAL A 76 -0.94 -2.67 1.76
N ILE A 77 -1.90 -2.32 0.89
CA ILE A 77 -1.86 -2.68 -0.53
C ILE A 77 -0.87 -1.75 -1.26
N ALA A 78 0.03 -2.33 -2.05
CA ALA A 78 1.00 -1.60 -2.84
C ALA A 78 0.33 -0.89 -4.02
N ILE A 79 0.89 0.25 -4.45
CA ILE A 79 0.36 0.97 -5.63
C ILE A 79 0.36 0.10 -6.89
N ASP A 80 1.36 -0.77 -7.05
CA ASP A 80 1.51 -1.62 -8.24
C ASP A 80 0.32 -2.56 -8.40
N ALA A 81 -0.29 -3.00 -7.29
CA ALA A 81 -1.52 -3.78 -7.32
C ALA A 81 -2.71 -2.97 -7.90
N TYR A 82 -2.82 -1.68 -7.54
CA TYR A 82 -3.85 -0.78 -8.10
C TYR A 82 -3.59 -0.53 -9.59
N LEU A 83 -2.33 -0.31 -9.98
CA LEU A 83 -1.95 -0.09 -11.37
C LEU A 83 -2.25 -1.32 -12.22
N LYS A 84 -1.83 -2.51 -11.78
CA LYS A 84 -2.11 -3.78 -12.45
C LYS A 84 -3.61 -4.06 -12.57
N ALA A 85 -4.38 -3.80 -11.52
CA ALA A 85 -5.84 -3.94 -11.56
C ALA A 85 -6.48 -2.93 -12.52
N GLY A 86 -5.94 -1.70 -12.59
CA GLY A 86 -6.32 -0.70 -13.57
C GLY A 86 -6.02 -1.13 -15.00
N GLU A 87 -4.82 -1.63 -15.27
CA GLU A 87 -4.41 -2.12 -16.60
C GLU A 87 -5.28 -3.30 -17.09
N ALA A 88 -5.71 -4.16 -16.18
CA ALA A 88 -6.61 -5.26 -16.50
C ALA A 88 -8.08 -4.84 -16.69
N ASN A 89 -8.45 -3.60 -16.33
CA ASN A 89 -9.83 -3.12 -16.40
C ASN A 89 -10.10 -2.42 -17.74
N GLU A 90 -11.08 -2.90 -18.49
CA GLU A 90 -11.44 -2.36 -19.82
C GLU A 90 -11.82 -0.87 -19.80
N ASN A 91 -12.37 -0.39 -18.69
CA ASN A 91 -12.79 0.99 -18.51
C ASN A 91 -11.66 1.92 -18.05
N CYS A 92 -10.48 1.41 -17.69
CA CYS A 92 -9.34 2.25 -17.34
C CYS A 92 -8.80 2.97 -18.59
N ASP A 93 -8.56 4.27 -18.47
CA ASP A 93 -8.06 5.13 -19.54
C ASP A 93 -6.78 5.89 -19.12
N GLY A 94 -6.00 5.26 -18.24
CA GLY A 94 -4.75 5.82 -17.74
C GLY A 94 -4.92 6.79 -16.57
N HIS A 95 -3.82 7.45 -16.23
CA HIS A 95 -3.73 8.34 -15.08
C HIS A 95 -2.65 9.40 -15.26
N GLU A 96 -2.81 10.53 -14.58
CA GLU A 96 -1.78 11.55 -14.39
C GLU A 96 -1.50 11.65 -12.88
N ALA A 97 -0.25 11.87 -12.49
CA ALA A 97 0.07 12.08 -11.09
C ALA A 97 1.33 12.92 -10.92
N GLY A 98 1.32 13.75 -9.90
CA GLY A 98 2.40 14.66 -9.63
C GLY A 98 2.50 15.14 -8.18
N ILE A 99 3.34 16.14 -7.99
CA ILE A 99 3.55 16.82 -6.72
C ILE A 99 2.93 18.23 -6.75
N ILE A 100 2.62 18.73 -5.56
CA ILE A 100 2.10 20.09 -5.38
C ILE A 100 3.19 20.90 -4.68
N LEU A 101 3.59 21.99 -5.33
CA LEU A 101 4.53 22.97 -4.80
C LEU A 101 3.78 24.27 -4.47
N ARG A 102 4.28 25.00 -3.47
CA ARG A 102 3.80 26.33 -3.12
C ARG A 102 4.92 27.33 -3.32
N ASP A 103 4.69 28.33 -4.17
CA ASP A 103 5.65 29.42 -4.38
C ASP A 103 5.64 30.45 -3.23
N ALA A 104 6.56 31.41 -3.28
CA ALA A 104 6.68 32.45 -2.26
C ALA A 104 5.45 33.39 -2.20
N GLY A 105 4.70 33.51 -3.31
CA GLY A 105 3.44 34.27 -3.38
C GLY A 105 2.23 33.49 -2.86
N GLY A 106 2.40 32.22 -2.51
CA GLY A 106 1.35 31.33 -2.01
C GLY A 106 0.55 30.64 -3.11
N LYS A 107 0.91 30.77 -4.38
CA LYS A 107 0.29 30.06 -5.49
C LYS A 107 0.72 28.61 -5.50
N LEU A 108 -0.21 27.72 -5.83
CA LEU A 108 0.05 26.29 -5.98
C LEU A 108 0.43 25.97 -7.43
N GLU A 109 1.52 25.22 -7.59
CA GLU A 109 1.97 24.64 -8.84
C GLU A 109 1.74 23.13 -8.79
N LEU A 110 0.98 22.60 -9.75
CA LEU A 110 0.81 21.17 -9.95
C LEU A 110 1.84 20.70 -10.96
N ARG A 111 2.92 20.09 -10.46
CA ARG A 111 4.01 19.59 -11.30
C ARG A 111 3.83 18.10 -11.53
N GLU A 112 3.79 17.67 -12.78
CA GLU A 112 3.70 16.25 -13.12
C GLU A 112 4.97 15.50 -12.72
N GLY A 113 4.82 14.24 -12.30
CA GLY A 113 5.94 13.44 -11.80
C GLY A 113 6.34 13.83 -10.38
N SER A 114 7.49 13.33 -9.94
CA SER A 114 8.00 13.56 -8.58
C SER A 114 9.39 14.19 -8.57
N PHE A 115 9.82 14.77 -9.70
CA PHE A 115 11.10 15.44 -9.79
C PHE A 115 11.02 16.81 -9.11
N ILE A 116 12.01 17.10 -8.28
CA ILE A 116 12.18 18.35 -7.56
C ILE A 116 13.67 18.57 -7.32
N LEU A 117 14.12 19.82 -7.38
CA LEU A 117 15.49 20.17 -7.00
C LEU A 117 15.60 20.32 -5.48
N ASP A 118 16.79 20.08 -4.92
CA ASP A 118 17.00 20.14 -3.48
C ASP A 118 16.60 21.52 -2.90
N GLU A 119 16.93 22.61 -3.59
CA GLU A 119 16.55 23.99 -3.24
C GLU A 119 15.03 24.27 -3.29
N GLU A 120 14.25 23.41 -3.94
CA GLU A 120 12.79 23.51 -4.00
C GLU A 120 12.10 22.64 -2.93
N SER A 121 12.83 21.80 -2.20
CA SER A 121 12.26 20.81 -1.26
C SER A 121 11.30 21.41 -0.22
N ASP A 122 11.57 22.63 0.24
CA ASP A 122 10.73 23.32 1.23
C ASP A 122 9.42 23.86 0.62
N LYS A 123 9.34 23.97 -0.71
CA LYS A 123 8.11 24.34 -1.43
C LYS A 123 7.14 23.17 -1.55
N LEU A 124 7.57 21.92 -1.29
CA LEU A 124 6.73 20.73 -1.39
C LEU A 124 5.65 20.72 -0.32
N VAL A 125 4.38 20.77 -0.76
CA VAL A 125 3.20 20.84 0.12
C VAL A 125 2.21 19.69 -0.07
N GLY A 126 2.34 18.88 -1.12
CA GLY A 126 1.41 17.78 -1.35
C GLY A 126 1.68 16.94 -2.60
N GLY A 127 0.73 16.07 -2.91
CA GLY A 127 0.69 15.29 -4.14
C GLY A 127 -0.68 15.36 -4.79
N TRP A 128 -0.77 15.15 -6.09
CA TRP A 128 -2.02 15.14 -6.83
C TRP A 128 -2.07 13.97 -7.82
N ALA A 129 -3.27 13.53 -8.17
CA ALA A 129 -3.49 12.55 -9.21
C ALA A 129 -4.85 12.72 -9.88
N LYS A 130 -4.94 12.26 -11.12
CA LYS A 130 -6.17 12.07 -11.89
C LYS A 130 -6.19 10.66 -12.44
N VAL A 131 -7.31 9.98 -12.28
CA VAL A 131 -7.53 8.66 -12.91
C VAL A 131 -8.69 8.79 -13.89
N TYR A 132 -8.45 8.34 -15.12
CA TYR A 132 -9.38 8.46 -16.22
C TYR A 132 -10.11 7.14 -16.45
N ARG A 133 -11.38 7.26 -16.80
CA ARG A 133 -12.26 6.14 -17.07
C ARG A 133 -13.03 6.38 -18.36
N LYS A 134 -13.07 5.40 -19.25
CA LYS A 134 -13.77 5.50 -20.54
C LYS A 134 -15.27 5.70 -20.39
N ASP A 135 -15.86 5.17 -19.31
CA ASP A 135 -17.28 5.27 -18.99
C ASP A 135 -17.65 6.58 -18.26
N ARG A 136 -16.71 7.52 -18.08
CA ARG A 136 -16.95 8.78 -17.36
C ARG A 136 -16.35 9.97 -18.11
N SER A 137 -17.07 11.09 -18.12
CA SER A 137 -16.61 12.32 -18.79
C SER A 137 -15.61 13.15 -17.98
N ARG A 138 -15.49 12.89 -16.68
CA ARG A 138 -14.59 13.62 -15.76
C ARG A 138 -13.69 12.63 -15.04
N PRO A 139 -12.39 12.95 -14.88
CA PRO A 139 -11.49 12.11 -14.11
C PRO A 139 -11.85 12.16 -12.62
N THR A 140 -11.51 11.09 -11.91
CA THR A 140 -11.42 11.13 -10.45
C THR A 140 -10.15 11.88 -10.08
N TYR A 141 -10.28 13.05 -9.48
CA TYR A 141 -9.17 13.88 -9.01
C TYR A 141 -8.95 13.68 -7.52
N MET A 142 -7.69 13.56 -7.12
CA MET A 142 -7.27 13.48 -5.72
C MET A 142 -6.08 14.39 -5.46
N ALA A 143 -6.11 15.09 -4.33
CA ALA A 143 -4.96 15.82 -3.80
C ALA A 143 -4.76 15.45 -2.34
N VAL A 144 -3.51 15.29 -1.94
CA VAL A 144 -3.13 14.94 -0.57
C VAL A 144 -2.19 15.99 -0.02
N ASN A 145 -2.45 16.41 1.21
CA ASN A 145 -1.58 17.36 1.91
C ASN A 145 -0.35 16.61 2.45
N LYS A 146 0.84 17.22 2.39
CA LYS A 146 2.05 16.66 2.98
C LYS A 146 1.87 16.37 4.47
N ALA A 147 1.27 17.29 5.22
CA ALA A 147 1.13 17.19 6.66
C ALA A 147 0.31 15.96 7.12
N GLU A 148 -0.75 15.60 6.40
CA GLU A 148 -1.55 14.40 6.72
C GLU A 148 -0.84 13.08 6.37
N CYS A 149 0.13 13.14 5.45
CA CYS A 149 0.78 11.97 4.88
C CYS A 149 2.03 11.58 5.64
N LEU A 150 2.74 12.53 6.24
CA LEU A 150 3.94 12.26 7.02
C LEU A 150 3.64 11.24 8.14
N ARG A 151 4.58 10.34 8.36
CA ARG A 151 4.53 9.34 9.43
C ARG A 151 5.77 9.47 10.28
N TYR A 152 5.53 9.56 11.58
CA TYR A 152 6.57 9.75 12.59
C TYR A 152 6.73 8.46 13.41
N THR A 153 7.96 8.21 13.85
CA THR A 153 8.26 7.19 14.87
C THR A 153 7.79 7.68 16.24
N LYS A 154 7.83 6.78 17.23
CA LYS A 154 7.50 7.13 18.63
C LYS A 154 8.39 8.24 19.18
N ASP A 155 9.63 8.33 18.68
CA ASP A 155 10.61 9.35 19.06
C ASP A 155 10.44 10.68 18.29
N GLY A 156 9.35 10.85 17.55
CA GLY A 156 9.04 12.09 16.81
C GLY A 156 9.84 12.28 15.51
N HIS A 157 10.63 11.30 15.08
CA HIS A 157 11.42 11.37 13.85
C HIS A 157 10.62 10.87 12.65
N LEU A 158 10.94 11.34 11.43
CA LEU A 158 10.32 10.80 10.22
C LEU A 158 10.68 9.32 10.04
N THR A 159 9.69 8.51 9.66
CA THR A 159 9.95 7.11 9.28
C THR A 159 10.80 7.03 8.00
N LYS A 160 11.50 5.91 7.80
CA LYS A 160 12.42 5.69 6.66
C LYS A 160 11.80 5.86 5.26
N PHE A 161 10.48 5.79 5.16
CA PHE A 161 9.74 5.99 3.91
C PHE A 161 9.39 7.47 3.68
N TRP A 162 9.36 8.30 4.72
CA TRP A 162 8.94 9.70 4.66
C TRP A 162 10.09 10.69 4.88
N THR A 163 11.34 10.24 4.67
CA THR A 163 12.51 11.15 4.65
C THR A 163 12.33 12.22 3.57
N LYS A 164 12.97 13.38 3.73
CA LYS A 164 12.75 14.55 2.86
C LYS A 164 12.93 14.21 1.37
N GLU A 165 13.94 13.40 1.05
CA GLU A 165 14.31 12.98 -0.31
C GLU A 165 13.25 12.06 -0.94
N LYS A 166 12.50 11.31 -0.13
CA LYS A 166 11.47 10.37 -0.59
C LYS A 166 10.07 10.97 -0.64
N GLN A 167 9.84 12.09 0.07
CA GLN A 167 8.53 12.74 0.15
C GLN A 167 7.90 13.03 -1.23
N PRO A 168 8.61 13.54 -2.25
CA PRO A 168 8.00 13.81 -3.56
C PRO A 168 7.36 12.56 -4.17
N MET A 169 8.12 11.46 -4.23
CA MET A 169 7.66 10.19 -4.80
C MET A 169 6.52 9.58 -3.96
N MET A 170 6.62 9.66 -2.62
CA MET A 170 5.60 9.13 -1.73
C MET A 170 4.28 9.90 -1.79
N LEU A 171 4.33 11.23 -1.91
CA LEU A 171 3.13 12.07 -2.04
C LEU A 171 2.43 11.80 -3.37
N ARG A 172 3.19 11.78 -4.48
CA ARG A 172 2.67 11.39 -5.80
C ARG A 172 2.01 10.00 -5.74
N LYS A 173 2.70 9.01 -5.18
CA LYS A 173 2.21 7.63 -5.04
C LYS A 173 0.96 7.54 -4.16
N THR A 174 0.90 8.30 -3.08
CA THR A 174 -0.25 8.30 -2.16
C THR A 174 -1.49 8.90 -2.81
N ALA A 175 -1.34 10.05 -3.50
CA ALA A 175 -2.44 10.66 -4.25
C ALA A 175 -2.99 9.71 -5.31
N LEU A 176 -2.10 9.06 -6.07
CA LEU A 176 -2.48 8.13 -7.12
C LEU A 176 -3.22 6.91 -6.57
N LYS A 177 -2.72 6.31 -5.48
CA LYS A 177 -3.39 5.18 -4.82
C LYS A 177 -4.82 5.53 -4.43
N ARG A 178 -5.02 6.69 -3.80
CA ARG A 178 -6.35 7.15 -3.36
C ARG A 178 -7.27 7.46 -4.55
N ALA A 179 -6.74 8.09 -5.60
CA ALA A 179 -7.50 8.33 -6.83
C ALA A 179 -7.97 7.03 -7.48
N PHE A 180 -7.12 5.99 -7.54
CA PHE A 180 -7.51 4.68 -8.06
C PHE A 180 -8.57 3.99 -7.22
N ALA A 181 -8.43 4.04 -5.89
CA ALA A 181 -9.43 3.49 -4.97
C ALA A 181 -10.81 4.13 -5.17
N GLU A 182 -10.87 5.45 -5.37
CA GLU A 182 -12.12 6.17 -5.63
C GLU A 182 -12.64 6.00 -7.07
N ALA A 183 -11.75 5.88 -8.05
CA ALA A 183 -12.13 5.63 -9.44
C ALA A 183 -12.74 4.23 -9.62
N PHE A 184 -12.22 3.24 -8.89
CA PHE A 184 -12.62 1.83 -8.99
C PHE A 184 -12.95 1.23 -7.62
N PRO A 185 -14.00 1.70 -6.92
CA PRO A 185 -14.30 1.27 -5.56
C PRO A 185 -14.60 -0.24 -5.50
N GLN A 186 -15.23 -0.81 -6.52
CA GLN A 186 -15.54 -2.25 -6.57
C GLN A 186 -14.31 -3.15 -6.65
N LEU A 187 -13.19 -2.67 -7.21
CA LEU A 187 -11.96 -3.47 -7.27
C LEU A 187 -11.31 -3.63 -5.89
N PHE A 188 -11.66 -2.77 -4.93
CA PHE A 188 -11.03 -2.72 -3.61
C PHE A 188 -12.05 -2.63 -2.46
N ALA A 189 -13.33 -2.87 -2.72
CA ALA A 189 -14.42 -2.72 -1.74
C ALA A 189 -14.27 -3.67 -0.54
N ASP A 190 -13.63 -4.83 -0.76
CA ASP A 190 -13.37 -5.82 0.29
C ASP A 190 -12.06 -5.57 1.05
N SER A 191 -11.32 -4.50 0.72
CA SER A 191 -10.19 -4.06 1.52
C SER A 191 -10.72 -3.40 2.79
N LEU A 192 -10.80 -4.17 3.88
CA LEU A 192 -10.97 -3.65 5.24
C LEU A 192 -9.79 -2.74 5.56
N THR A 193 -9.87 -1.50 5.09
CA THR A 193 -8.88 -0.45 5.32
C THR A 193 -9.48 0.50 6.35
N THR A 194 -9.25 0.19 7.63
CA THR A 194 -9.40 1.13 8.74
C THR A 194 -8.02 1.59 9.19
#